data_AF-A0A1I6Q718-F1
#
_entry.id   AF-A0A1I6Q718-F1
#
_cell.length_a   1.000
_cell.length_b   1.000
_cell.length_c   1.000
_cell.angle_alpha   90.00
_cell.angle_beta   90.00
_cell.angle_gamma   90.00
#
_symmetry.space_group_name_H-M   'P 1'
#
loop_
_entity.id
_entity.type
_entity.pdbx_description
1 polymer ?
#
loop_
_entity_poly.entity_id
_entity_poly.type
_entity_poly.pdbx_seq_one_letter_code
_entity_poly.pdbx_strand_id
1 'polypeptide(L)'
;MKNIKWIAGFGLLLFAQQGTLNAQELKNNQDTVSYALGIDVGKSLSSSGIAIESSSFLKGLEASLKGGESLLGEEERMRILRDAFNSAAEQRTAKLKSEETTFFEKIKQNPNIKHFQGGLYYEVIREGTGEKPTANDEVDVHYLGTLANGKEFDSSYKRGQSTQLDLNRVIKGWQMGIPLMSVGSKYKFYIPSELGYGERGAGANIPPYSALVFEIELLGVNKTGGETSGNMPADEPIKMQKIQ
;
A
#
# COMPACT_ATOMS: atom_id res chain seq x y z
N MET A 1 -55.10 2.55 -74.52
CA MET A 1 -56.07 2.97 -73.46
C MET A 1 -55.55 2.44 -72.13
N LYS A 2 -55.75 3.23 -71.08
CA LYS A 2 -55.13 3.18 -69.74
C LYS A 2 -55.25 1.82 -69.05
N ASN A 3 -54.26 1.41 -68.24
CA ASN A 3 -54.39 1.29 -66.76
C ASN A 3 -53.17 0.61 -66.09
N ILE A 4 -52.91 1.10 -64.88
CA ILE A 4 -51.70 1.02 -64.04
C ILE A 4 -51.90 -0.07 -62.96
N LYS A 5 -50.80 -0.52 -62.30
CA LYS A 5 -50.62 -0.79 -60.84
C LYS A 5 -50.15 -2.23 -60.52
N TRP A 6 -49.19 -2.56 -59.64
CA TRP A 6 -48.20 -1.92 -58.75
C TRP A 6 -47.06 -2.94 -58.47
N ILE A 7 -45.86 -2.45 -58.11
CA ILE A 7 -44.67 -3.25 -57.75
C ILE A 7 -44.77 -3.71 -56.29
N ALA A 8 -44.56 -5.01 -56.02
CA ALA A 8 -44.41 -5.55 -54.67
C ALA A 8 -42.93 -5.85 -54.39
N GLY A 9 -42.36 -5.14 -53.41
CA GLY A 9 -40.97 -5.25 -52.98
C GLY A 9 -40.73 -6.43 -52.05
N PHE A 10 -39.58 -7.08 -52.23
CA PHE A 10 -39.00 -8.07 -51.33
C PHE A 10 -38.32 -7.35 -50.15
N GLY A 11 -38.97 -7.33 -48.99
CA GLY A 11 -38.38 -6.87 -47.73
C GLY A 11 -37.85 -8.06 -46.93
N LEU A 12 -36.52 -8.23 -46.90
CA LEU A 12 -35.83 -9.17 -46.03
C LEU A 12 -35.94 -8.68 -44.58
N LEU A 13 -36.81 -9.30 -43.78
CA LEU A 13 -36.94 -9.06 -42.35
C LEU A 13 -35.78 -9.77 -41.61
N LEU A 14 -34.73 -9.01 -41.31
CA LEU A 14 -33.74 -9.36 -40.29
C LEU A 14 -34.43 -9.36 -38.93
N PHE A 15 -34.71 -10.55 -38.38
CA PHE A 15 -35.02 -10.69 -36.96
C PHE A 15 -33.76 -10.40 -36.16
N ALA A 16 -33.62 -9.17 -35.65
CA ALA A 16 -32.69 -8.87 -34.58
C ALA A 16 -33.22 -9.53 -33.31
N GLN A 17 -32.67 -10.70 -32.98
CA GLN A 17 -32.86 -11.31 -31.66
C GLN A 17 -32.10 -10.43 -30.66
N GLN A 18 -32.77 -9.40 -30.14
CA GLN A 18 -32.25 -8.61 -29.04
C GLN A 18 -32.19 -9.54 -27.82
N GLY A 19 -30.97 -9.99 -27.49
CA GLY A 19 -30.68 -10.61 -26.22
C GLY A 19 -31.00 -9.62 -25.12
N THR A 20 -32.13 -9.81 -24.45
CA THR A 20 -32.43 -9.15 -23.19
C THR A 20 -31.43 -9.69 -22.17
N LEU A 21 -30.43 -8.89 -21.81
CA LEU A 21 -29.68 -9.09 -20.59
C LEU A 21 -30.71 -9.06 -19.45
N ASN A 22 -30.85 -10.20 -18.79
CA ASN A 22 -31.84 -10.49 -17.76
C ASN A 22 -31.58 -9.59 -16.54
N ALA A 23 -32.26 -8.46 -16.44
CA ALA A 23 -32.34 -7.71 -15.19
C ALA A 23 -33.27 -8.50 -14.28
N GLN A 24 -32.69 -9.32 -13.39
CA GLN A 24 -33.48 -10.00 -12.37
C GLN A 24 -34.12 -8.94 -11.48
N GLU A 25 -35.41 -8.70 -11.65
CA GLU A 25 -36.18 -7.81 -10.77
C GLU A 25 -36.26 -8.43 -9.37
N LEU A 26 -35.87 -7.67 -8.36
CA LEU A 26 -36.01 -8.04 -6.94
C LEU A 26 -37.47 -7.83 -6.54
N LYS A 27 -38.23 -8.91 -6.35
CA LYS A 27 -39.70 -8.85 -6.34
C LYS A 27 -40.30 -8.54 -4.98
N ASN A 28 -39.55 -8.78 -3.90
CA ASN A 28 -39.99 -8.59 -2.53
C ASN A 28 -38.79 -8.34 -1.59
N ASN A 29 -39.07 -8.01 -0.33
CA ASN A 29 -38.02 -7.72 0.67
C ASN A 29 -37.05 -8.89 0.90
N GLN A 30 -37.54 -10.13 0.86
CA GLN A 30 -36.70 -11.32 1.04
C GLN A 30 -35.72 -11.50 -0.12
N ASP A 31 -36.15 -11.21 -1.36
CA ASP A 31 -35.27 -11.22 -2.54
C ASP A 31 -34.16 -10.17 -2.40
N THR A 32 -34.54 -8.96 -1.95
CA THR A 32 -33.58 -7.85 -1.74
C THR A 32 -32.55 -8.19 -0.65
N VAL A 33 -32.98 -8.75 0.48
CA VAL A 33 -32.08 -9.16 1.56
C VAL A 33 -31.12 -10.26 1.08
N SER A 34 -31.62 -11.26 0.36
CA SER A 34 -30.80 -12.36 -0.18
C SER A 34 -29.75 -11.85 -1.18
N TYR A 35 -30.14 -10.92 -2.06
CA TYR A 35 -29.23 -10.30 -3.02
C TYR A 35 -28.14 -9.47 -2.33
N ALA A 36 -28.50 -8.68 -1.30
CA ALA A 36 -27.54 -7.92 -0.51
C ALA A 36 -26.52 -8.83 0.21
N LEU A 37 -26.98 -9.92 0.83
CA LEU A 37 -26.10 -10.92 1.44
C LEU A 37 -25.15 -11.55 0.40
N GLY A 38 -25.66 -11.87 -0.78
CA GLY A 38 -24.85 -12.39 -1.89
C GLY A 38 -23.75 -11.42 -2.32
N ILE A 39 -24.03 -10.11 -2.36
CA ILE A 39 -23.03 -9.08 -2.64
C ILE A 39 -21.93 -9.10 -1.58
N ASP A 40 -22.28 -9.12 -0.30
CA ASP A 40 -21.30 -9.04 0.78
C ASP A 40 -20.42 -10.30 0.85
N VAL A 41 -21.03 -11.49 0.69
CA VAL A 41 -20.29 -12.76 0.55
C VAL A 41 -19.37 -12.72 -0.66
N GLY A 42 -19.87 -12.26 -1.82
CA GLY A 42 -19.10 -12.13 -3.04
C GLY A 42 -17.90 -11.20 -2.90
N LYS A 43 -18.08 -10.03 -2.27
CA LYS A 43 -17.00 -9.09 -1.96
C LYS A 43 -15.94 -9.73 -1.08
N SER A 44 -16.37 -10.40 0.01
CA SER A 44 -15.46 -11.11 0.91
C SER A 44 -14.63 -12.16 0.16
N LEU A 45 -15.27 -13.01 -0.64
CA LEU A 45 -14.60 -14.04 -1.42
C LEU A 45 -13.65 -13.46 -2.48
N SER A 46 -14.06 -12.40 -3.19
CA SER A 46 -13.21 -11.74 -4.19
C SER A 46 -11.93 -11.18 -3.58
N SER A 47 -11.97 -10.75 -2.31
CA SER A 47 -10.80 -10.23 -1.59
C SER A 47 -9.85 -11.32 -1.06
N SER A 48 -10.29 -12.59 -1.05
CA SER A 48 -9.49 -13.71 -0.54
C SER A 48 -8.36 -14.14 -1.48
N GLY A 49 -8.43 -13.77 -2.76
CA GLY A 49 -7.51 -14.24 -3.80
C GLY A 49 -7.82 -15.65 -4.31
N ILE A 50 -8.87 -16.31 -3.82
CA ILE A 50 -9.32 -17.61 -4.32
C ILE A 50 -10.22 -17.39 -5.53
N ALA A 51 -9.91 -18.06 -6.64
CA ALA A 51 -10.79 -18.09 -7.81
C ALA A 51 -12.04 -18.92 -7.50
N ILE A 52 -13.21 -18.32 -7.65
CA ILE A 52 -14.50 -18.96 -7.35
C ILE A 52 -15.19 -19.35 -8.65
N GLU A 53 -15.45 -20.64 -8.82
CA GLU A 53 -16.37 -21.14 -9.85
C GLU A 53 -17.81 -20.96 -9.34
N SER A 54 -18.53 -20.01 -9.94
CA SER A 54 -19.82 -19.53 -9.43
C SER A 54 -20.89 -20.61 -9.40
N SER A 55 -20.93 -21.51 -10.39
CA SER A 55 -21.98 -22.53 -10.48
C SER A 55 -21.86 -23.57 -9.35
N SER A 56 -20.64 -23.98 -9.02
CA SER A 56 -20.34 -24.93 -7.95
C SER A 56 -20.51 -24.30 -6.58
N PHE A 57 -20.10 -23.03 -6.44
CA PHE A 57 -20.32 -22.27 -5.21
C PHE A 57 -21.82 -22.14 -4.89
N LEU A 58 -22.64 -21.75 -5.86
CA LEU A 58 -24.08 -21.60 -5.67
C LEU A 58 -24.76 -22.93 -5.34
N LYS A 59 -24.35 -24.05 -5.97
CA LYS A 59 -24.84 -25.39 -5.60
C LYS A 59 -24.53 -25.76 -4.15
N GLY A 60 -23.32 -25.47 -3.69
CA GLY A 60 -22.92 -25.72 -2.30
C GLY A 60 -23.68 -24.86 -1.30
N LEU A 61 -23.87 -23.57 -1.62
CA LEU A 61 -24.67 -22.65 -0.81
C LEU A 61 -26.13 -23.09 -0.73
N GLU A 62 -26.74 -23.47 -1.86
CA GLU A 62 -28.11 -23.97 -1.93
C GLU A 62 -28.30 -25.25 -1.11
N ALA A 63 -27.37 -26.22 -1.24
CA ALA A 63 -27.40 -27.45 -0.46
C ALA A 63 -27.34 -27.16 1.06
N SER A 64 -26.45 -26.26 1.48
CA SER A 64 -26.32 -25.86 2.89
C SER A 64 -27.58 -25.17 3.42
N LEU A 65 -28.22 -24.31 2.63
CA LEU A 65 -29.43 -23.59 3.05
C LEU A 65 -30.65 -24.52 3.16
N LYS A 66 -30.72 -25.56 2.32
CA LYS A 66 -31.80 -26.55 2.32
C LYS A 66 -31.59 -27.68 3.34
N GLY A 67 -30.45 -27.70 4.04
CA GLY A 67 -30.09 -28.80 4.94
C GLY A 67 -29.87 -30.13 4.22
N GLY A 68 -29.52 -30.10 2.93
CA GLY A 68 -29.25 -31.29 2.14
C GLY A 68 -27.89 -31.90 2.47
N GLU A 69 -27.67 -33.14 2.04
CA GLU A 69 -26.37 -33.80 2.19
C GLU A 69 -25.32 -33.07 1.34
N SER A 70 -24.21 -32.69 1.98
CA SER A 70 -23.06 -32.11 1.30
C SER A 70 -22.39 -33.18 0.43
N LEU A 71 -22.06 -32.81 -0.82
CA LEU A 71 -21.25 -33.66 -1.73
C LEU A 71 -19.87 -33.98 -1.17
N LEU A 72 -19.41 -33.21 -0.18
CA LEU A 72 -18.11 -33.34 0.47
C LEU A 72 -18.30 -33.62 1.97
N GLY A 73 -17.60 -34.61 2.50
CA GLY A 73 -17.46 -34.81 3.95
C GLY A 73 -16.79 -33.61 4.62
N GLU A 74 -16.99 -33.44 5.92
CA GLU A 74 -16.49 -32.27 6.65
C GLU A 74 -14.97 -32.13 6.60
N GLU A 75 -14.24 -33.22 6.85
CA GLU A 75 -12.78 -33.24 6.80
C GLU A 75 -12.26 -32.85 5.41
N GLU A 76 -12.90 -33.34 4.35
CA GLU A 76 -12.52 -33.06 2.97
C GLU A 76 -12.75 -31.58 2.62
N ARG A 77 -13.87 -30.98 3.07
CA ARG A 77 -14.11 -29.53 2.92
C ARG A 77 -13.02 -28.72 3.62
N MET A 78 -12.69 -29.08 4.87
CA MET A 78 -11.68 -28.38 5.65
C MET A 78 -10.30 -28.46 4.99
N ARG A 79 -9.93 -29.63 4.47
CA ARG A 79 -8.67 -29.85 3.75
C ARG A 79 -8.61 -29.01 2.47
N ILE A 80 -9.63 -29.11 1.61
CA ILE A 80 -9.70 -28.35 0.34
C ILE A 80 -9.61 -26.85 0.60
N LEU A 81 -10.37 -26.34 1.58
CA LEU A 81 -10.36 -24.92 1.90
C LEU A 81 -9.00 -24.47 2.45
N ARG A 82 -8.38 -25.24 3.36
CA ARG A 82 -7.04 -24.93 3.89
C ARG A 82 -6.01 -24.86 2.76
N ASP A 83 -6.00 -25.85 1.87
CA ASP A 83 -5.04 -25.91 0.77
C ASP A 83 -5.27 -24.75 -0.23
N ALA A 84 -6.52 -24.37 -0.47
CA ALA A 84 -6.87 -23.21 -1.29
C ALA A 84 -6.41 -21.87 -0.67
N PHE A 85 -6.65 -21.66 0.63
CA PHE A 85 -6.19 -20.46 1.34
C PHE A 85 -4.67 -20.37 1.39
N ASN A 86 -3.97 -21.49 1.63
CA ASN A 86 -2.51 -21.54 1.60
C ASN A 86 -1.98 -21.17 0.21
N SER A 87 -2.54 -21.78 -0.84
CA SER A 87 -2.15 -21.48 -2.22
C SER A 87 -2.40 -20.02 -2.60
N ALA A 88 -3.54 -19.46 -2.18
CA ALA A 88 -3.85 -18.04 -2.41
C ALA A 88 -2.87 -17.12 -1.66
N ALA A 89 -2.49 -17.46 -0.42
CA ALA A 89 -1.51 -16.72 0.35
C ALA A 89 -0.10 -16.75 -0.30
N GLU A 90 0.31 -17.91 -0.80
CA GLU A 90 1.57 -18.07 -1.54
C GLU A 90 1.57 -17.25 -2.84
N GLN A 91 0.51 -17.33 -3.64
CA GLN A 91 0.37 -16.54 -4.87
C GLN A 91 0.39 -15.04 -4.59
N ARG A 92 -0.30 -14.59 -3.54
CA ARG A 92 -0.28 -13.19 -3.11
C ARG A 92 1.13 -12.76 -2.73
N THR A 93 1.84 -13.57 -1.96
CA THR A 93 3.24 -13.30 -1.57
C THR A 93 4.15 -13.24 -2.79
N ALA A 94 4.04 -14.19 -3.70
CA ALA A 94 4.82 -14.22 -4.94
C ALA A 94 4.54 -12.98 -5.81
N LYS A 95 3.28 -12.57 -5.92
CA LYS A 95 2.88 -11.34 -6.63
C LYS A 95 3.52 -10.09 -6.01
N LEU A 96 3.45 -9.93 -4.69
CA LEU A 96 4.03 -8.77 -4.01
C LEU A 96 5.56 -8.71 -4.18
N LYS A 97 6.26 -9.84 -4.03
CA LYS A 97 7.71 -9.93 -4.29
C LYS A 97 8.07 -9.63 -5.74
N SER A 98 7.25 -10.09 -6.69
CA SER A 98 7.44 -9.79 -8.11
C SER A 98 7.23 -8.30 -8.40
N GLU A 99 6.21 -7.66 -7.81
CA GLU A 99 5.95 -6.22 -7.95
C GLU A 99 7.14 -5.38 -7.42
N GLU A 100 7.68 -5.75 -6.26
CA GLU A 100 8.89 -5.15 -5.70
C GLU A 100 10.10 -5.33 -6.64
N THR A 101 10.33 -6.55 -7.13
CA THR A 101 11.44 -6.86 -8.03
C THR A 101 11.36 -6.01 -9.30
N THR A 102 10.20 -6.01 -9.97
CA THR A 102 9.95 -5.21 -11.17
C THR A 102 10.10 -3.71 -10.91
N PHE A 103 9.70 -3.23 -9.73
CA PHE A 103 9.91 -1.83 -9.37
C PHE A 103 11.41 -1.50 -9.33
N PHE A 104 12.22 -2.27 -8.62
CA PHE A 104 13.66 -2.00 -8.51
C PHE A 104 14.44 -2.24 -9.80
N GLU A 105 13.98 -3.12 -10.69
CA GLU A 105 14.52 -3.24 -12.05
C GLU A 105 14.40 -1.92 -12.82
N LYS A 106 13.26 -1.23 -12.70
CA LYS A 106 13.08 0.11 -13.31
C LYS A 106 13.94 1.17 -12.63
N ILE A 107 14.05 1.14 -11.31
CA ILE A 107 14.90 2.06 -10.54
C ILE A 107 16.36 1.95 -10.99
N LYS A 108 16.88 0.72 -11.16
CA LYS A 108 18.26 0.45 -11.62
C LYS A 108 18.56 1.00 -13.02
N GLN A 109 17.55 1.17 -13.87
CA GLN A 109 17.73 1.67 -15.24
C GLN A 109 17.81 3.21 -15.31
N ASN A 110 17.48 3.92 -14.23
CA ASN A 110 17.51 5.38 -14.21
C ASN A 110 18.92 5.89 -13.84
N PRO A 111 19.63 6.60 -14.74
CA PRO A 111 21.00 7.06 -14.48
C PRO A 111 21.11 8.14 -13.40
N ASN A 112 20.01 8.82 -13.05
CA ASN A 112 20.00 9.82 -11.96
C ASN A 112 19.89 9.18 -10.58
N ILE A 113 19.55 7.88 -10.52
CA ILE A 113 19.40 7.15 -9.27
C ILE A 113 20.72 6.45 -8.93
N LYS A 114 21.24 6.76 -7.75
CA LYS A 114 22.46 6.18 -7.20
C LYS A 114 22.11 4.94 -6.38
N HIS A 115 22.97 3.92 -6.47
CA HIS A 115 22.89 2.73 -5.61
C HIS A 115 23.76 2.93 -4.36
N PHE A 116 23.24 2.46 -3.23
CA PHE A 116 23.93 2.37 -1.96
C PHE A 116 23.83 0.94 -1.40
N GLN A 117 24.54 0.66 -0.32
CA GLN A 117 24.63 -0.66 0.29
C GLN A 117 23.25 -1.26 0.61
N GLY A 118 23.16 -2.60 0.58
CA GLY A 118 21.95 -3.32 0.96
C GLY A 118 20.75 -3.14 0.02
N GLY A 119 20.96 -2.64 -1.20
CA GLY A 119 19.89 -2.39 -2.15
C GLY A 119 19.11 -1.09 -1.89
N LEU A 120 19.64 -0.19 -1.07
CA LEU A 120 19.10 1.17 -0.96
C LEU A 120 19.45 1.95 -2.23
N TYR A 121 18.48 2.64 -2.80
CA TYR A 121 18.70 3.55 -3.92
C TYR A 121 18.27 4.96 -3.54
N TYR A 122 18.92 5.97 -4.10
CA TYR A 122 18.55 7.36 -3.84
C TYR A 122 18.83 8.28 -5.02
N GLU A 123 18.09 9.36 -5.08
CA GLU A 123 18.25 10.47 -6.01
C GLU A 123 18.39 11.75 -5.20
N VAL A 124 19.36 12.59 -5.57
CA VAL A 124 19.53 13.90 -4.95
C VAL A 124 18.63 14.90 -5.67
N ILE A 125 17.60 15.39 -4.99
CA ILE A 125 16.72 16.44 -5.54
C ILE A 125 17.37 17.80 -5.35
N ARG A 126 17.93 18.03 -4.15
CA ARG A 126 18.60 19.28 -3.79
C ARG A 126 19.72 19.00 -2.80
N GLU A 127 20.92 19.47 -3.10
CA GLU A 127 22.05 19.38 -2.19
C GLU A 127 21.89 20.37 -1.02
N GLY A 128 22.47 19.99 0.12
CA GLY A 128 22.56 20.81 1.33
C GLY A 128 24.02 21.04 1.69
N THR A 129 24.28 22.04 2.52
CA THR A 129 25.65 22.44 2.91
C THR A 129 25.89 22.37 4.42
N GLY A 130 24.88 21.98 5.20
CA GLY A 130 25.01 21.86 6.65
C GLY A 130 25.67 20.55 7.07
N GLU A 131 25.70 20.31 8.39
CA GLU A 131 26.30 19.11 8.96
C GLU A 131 25.61 17.82 8.49
N LYS A 132 26.33 16.70 8.52
CA LYS A 132 25.76 15.37 8.26
C LYS A 132 25.47 14.64 9.58
N PRO A 133 24.29 14.02 9.73
CA PRO A 133 24.00 13.20 10.89
C PRO A 133 24.76 11.88 10.84
N THR A 134 25.00 11.31 12.01
CA THR A 134 25.39 9.92 12.22
C THR A 134 24.14 9.08 12.54
N ALA A 135 24.25 7.75 12.50
CA ALA A 135 23.12 6.86 12.76
C ALA A 135 22.57 6.94 14.21
N ASN A 136 23.26 7.61 15.13
CA ASN A 136 22.85 7.77 16.53
C ASN A 136 22.20 9.12 16.84
N ASP A 137 22.27 10.07 15.92
CA ASP A 137 21.75 11.41 16.14
C ASP A 137 20.23 11.44 16.02
N GLU A 138 19.63 12.46 16.64
CA GLU A 138 18.25 12.86 16.36
C GLU A 138 18.27 13.85 15.19
N VAL A 139 17.31 13.72 14.28
CA VAL A 139 17.17 14.60 13.11
C VAL A 139 15.80 15.24 13.07
N ASP A 140 15.72 16.45 12.53
CA ASP A 140 14.44 17.08 12.19
C ASP A 140 14.23 17.05 10.68
N VAL A 141 13.09 16.49 10.25
CA VAL A 141 12.83 16.25 8.83
C VAL A 141 11.42 16.63 8.41
N HIS A 142 11.30 17.07 7.15
CA HIS A 142 10.06 16.94 6.40
C HIS A 142 10.12 15.71 5.50
N TYR A 143 9.00 14.98 5.36
CA TYR A 143 8.97 13.80 4.51
C TYR A 143 7.59 13.51 3.90
N LEU A 144 7.63 12.78 2.78
CA LEU A 144 6.48 12.17 2.11
C LEU A 144 6.82 10.70 1.82
N GLY A 145 6.03 9.77 2.36
CA GLY A 145 6.14 8.33 2.15
C GLY A 145 5.05 7.80 1.24
N THR A 146 5.45 7.15 0.15
CA THR A 146 4.54 6.48 -0.80
C THR A 146 4.97 5.04 -1.07
N LEU A 147 4.02 4.17 -1.41
CA LEU A 147 4.32 2.85 -1.95
C LEU A 147 4.85 2.97 -3.39
N ALA A 148 5.41 1.89 -3.94
CA ALA A 148 5.87 1.82 -5.34
C ALA A 148 4.79 2.19 -6.39
N ASN A 149 3.51 2.04 -6.04
CA ASN A 149 2.38 2.44 -6.90
C ASN A 149 1.97 3.92 -6.74
N GLY A 150 2.71 4.71 -5.96
CA GLY A 150 2.44 6.13 -5.70
C GLY A 150 1.40 6.40 -4.60
N LYS A 151 0.78 5.36 -4.02
CA LYS A 151 -0.15 5.54 -2.90
C LYS A 151 0.61 6.07 -1.68
N GLU A 152 0.25 7.27 -1.25
CA GLU A 152 0.75 7.85 -0.01
C GLU A 152 0.26 7.07 1.21
N PHE A 153 1.16 6.82 2.16
CA PHE A 153 0.84 6.20 3.45
C PHE A 153 1.16 7.09 4.64
N ASP A 154 2.07 8.06 4.49
CA ASP A 154 2.44 9.00 5.55
C ASP A 154 3.05 10.29 4.96
N SER A 155 2.81 11.44 5.60
CA SER A 155 3.33 12.73 5.18
C SER A 155 3.37 13.72 6.35
N SER A 156 4.56 14.27 6.63
CA SER A 156 4.67 15.36 7.61
C SER A 156 4.16 16.69 7.07
N TYR A 157 4.23 16.89 5.75
CA TYR A 157 3.63 18.06 5.09
C TYR A 157 2.12 18.14 5.31
N LYS A 158 1.40 17.01 5.24
CA LYS A 158 -0.05 16.98 5.53
C LYS A 158 -0.38 17.31 6.99
N ARG A 159 0.55 17.06 7.91
CA ARG A 159 0.43 17.45 9.32
C ARG A 159 0.78 18.92 9.55
N GLY A 160 1.40 19.59 8.59
CA GLY A 160 1.80 20.99 8.69
C GLY A 160 2.99 21.25 9.61
N GLN A 161 3.70 20.21 10.06
CA GLN A 161 4.85 20.33 10.96
C GLN A 161 5.90 19.26 10.63
N SER A 162 7.17 19.58 10.91
CA SER A 162 8.29 18.64 10.76
C SER A 162 8.19 17.52 11.80
N THR A 163 9.13 16.57 11.74
CA THR A 163 9.14 15.43 12.66
C THR A 163 10.57 15.19 13.14
N GLN A 164 10.75 15.23 14.46
CA GLN A 164 11.99 14.84 15.12
C GLN A 164 12.03 13.32 15.26
N LEU A 165 13.15 12.72 14.89
CA LEU A 165 13.32 11.27 14.84
C LEU A 165 14.71 10.88 15.32
N ASP A 166 14.76 9.96 16.28
CA ASP A 166 15.97 9.22 16.63
C ASP A 166 16.31 8.26 15.46
N LEU A 167 17.45 8.47 14.80
CA LEU A 167 17.81 7.65 13.64
C LEU A 167 17.93 6.16 14.00
N ASN A 168 18.41 5.83 15.20
CA ASN A 168 18.53 4.44 15.64
C ASN A 168 17.18 3.73 15.93
N ARG A 169 16.04 4.42 15.84
CA ARG A 169 14.68 3.86 16.07
C ARG A 169 13.79 3.81 14.83
N VAL A 170 14.30 4.25 13.68
CA VAL A 170 13.56 4.19 12.40
C VAL A 170 13.98 2.98 11.58
N ILE A 171 13.34 2.77 10.43
CA ILE A 171 13.65 1.66 9.51
C ILE A 171 15.12 1.72 9.03
N LYS A 172 15.70 0.56 8.70
CA LYS A 172 17.11 0.45 8.28
C LYS A 172 17.44 1.34 7.09
N GLY A 173 16.53 1.48 6.13
CA GLY A 173 16.73 2.34 4.97
C GLY A 173 16.95 3.81 5.34
N TRP A 174 16.30 4.30 6.40
CA TRP A 174 16.51 5.66 6.91
C TRP A 174 17.82 5.76 7.71
N GLN A 175 18.10 4.78 8.58
CA GLN A 175 19.37 4.68 9.31
C GLN A 175 20.60 4.74 8.39
N MET A 176 20.49 4.12 7.21
CA MET A 176 21.55 4.08 6.20
C MET A 176 21.54 5.31 5.29
N GLY A 177 20.35 5.78 4.89
CA GLY A 177 20.18 6.81 3.87
C GLY A 177 20.35 8.24 4.38
N ILE A 178 19.81 8.57 5.54
CA ILE A 178 19.85 9.94 6.09
C ILE A 178 21.30 10.40 6.36
N PRO A 179 22.23 9.57 6.86
CA PRO A 179 23.64 9.95 6.98
C PRO A 179 24.35 10.31 5.66
N LEU A 180 23.76 10.00 4.51
CA LEU A 180 24.27 10.44 3.20
C LEU A 180 23.96 11.92 2.94
N MET A 181 22.92 12.45 3.58
CA MET A 181 22.40 13.81 3.43
C MET A 181 23.20 14.82 4.25
N SER A 182 23.35 16.02 3.71
CA SER A 182 23.74 17.20 4.48
C SER A 182 22.49 17.95 4.95
N VAL A 183 22.52 18.59 6.10
CA VAL A 183 21.43 19.49 6.52
C VAL A 183 21.14 20.52 5.43
N GLY A 184 19.85 20.75 5.23
CA GLY A 184 19.31 21.55 4.16
C GLY A 184 19.12 20.78 2.86
N SER A 185 19.50 19.51 2.71
CA SER A 185 19.29 18.76 1.47
C SER A 185 17.87 18.18 1.37
N LYS A 186 17.44 17.87 0.14
CA LYS A 186 16.24 17.08 -0.15
C LYS A 186 16.59 15.90 -1.05
N TYR A 187 16.36 14.69 -0.58
CA TYR A 187 16.67 13.44 -1.28
C TYR A 187 15.40 12.62 -1.48
N LYS A 188 15.41 11.76 -2.50
CA LYS A 188 14.40 10.73 -2.71
C LYS A 188 15.03 9.37 -2.54
N PHE A 189 14.53 8.58 -1.60
CA PHE A 189 14.99 7.23 -1.30
C PHE A 189 14.01 6.20 -1.83
N TYR A 190 14.54 5.13 -2.39
CA TYR A 190 13.80 3.94 -2.81
C TYR A 190 14.32 2.77 -1.98
N ILE A 191 13.48 2.27 -1.10
CA ILE A 191 13.85 1.39 0.01
C ILE A 191 13.17 0.04 -0.21
N PRO A 192 13.93 -1.05 -0.42
CA PRO A 192 13.35 -2.38 -0.52
C PRO A 192 12.73 -2.77 0.82
N SER A 193 11.76 -3.67 0.77
CA SER A 193 10.96 -4.12 1.90
C SER A 193 11.84 -4.64 3.03
N GLU A 194 12.94 -5.33 2.73
CA GLU A 194 13.94 -5.81 3.70
C GLU A 194 14.62 -4.70 4.51
N LEU A 195 14.75 -3.49 3.93
CA LEU A 195 15.24 -2.30 4.62
C LEU A 195 14.11 -1.43 5.21
N GLY A 196 12.86 -1.81 4.94
CA GLY A 196 11.63 -1.19 5.47
C GLY A 196 10.94 -2.10 6.50
N TYR A 197 9.72 -2.54 6.18
CA TYR A 197 8.86 -3.32 7.08
C TYR A 197 8.76 -4.83 6.73
N GLY A 198 9.47 -5.27 5.69
CA GLY A 198 9.63 -6.67 5.29
C GLY A 198 8.32 -7.40 5.01
N GLU A 199 8.31 -8.70 5.32
CA GLU A 199 7.16 -9.60 5.14
C GLU A 199 5.95 -9.22 5.98
N ARG A 200 6.14 -8.51 7.11
CA ARG A 200 5.02 -8.16 7.99
C ARG A 200 4.24 -6.95 7.48
N GLY A 201 4.90 -6.04 6.77
CA GLY A 201 4.33 -4.72 6.47
C GLY A 201 4.12 -3.90 7.76
N ALA A 202 3.30 -2.85 7.68
CA ALA A 202 2.99 -1.99 8.82
C ALA A 202 1.58 -1.38 8.74
N GLY A 203 0.82 -1.60 9.81
CA GLY A 203 -0.56 -1.12 9.94
C GLY A 203 -1.45 -1.56 8.78
N ALA A 204 -2.50 -0.77 8.51
CA ALA A 204 -3.40 -1.02 7.39
C ALA A 204 -2.87 -0.47 6.04
N ASN A 205 -1.85 0.39 6.08
CA ASN A 205 -1.45 1.19 4.93
C ASN A 205 -0.24 0.65 4.17
N ILE A 206 0.60 -0.17 4.81
CA ILE A 206 1.81 -0.72 4.21
C ILE A 206 1.70 -2.25 4.16
N PRO A 207 1.37 -2.82 2.99
CA PRO A 207 1.32 -4.27 2.81
C PRO A 207 2.68 -4.96 3.02
N PRO A 208 2.69 -6.29 3.25
CA PRO A 208 3.88 -7.14 3.14
C PRO A 208 4.70 -6.89 1.87
N TYR A 209 6.03 -7.00 1.98
CA TYR A 209 6.97 -6.90 0.86
C TYR A 209 6.82 -5.62 0.03
N SER A 210 6.38 -4.53 0.67
CA SER A 210 6.22 -3.25 -0.01
C SER A 210 7.55 -2.52 -0.12
N ALA A 211 7.95 -2.20 -1.36
CA ALA A 211 8.95 -1.19 -1.63
C ALA A 211 8.42 0.19 -1.23
N LEU A 212 9.24 0.95 -0.50
CA LEU A 212 8.89 2.28 0.00
C LEU A 212 9.65 3.35 -0.78
N VAL A 213 8.97 4.45 -1.06
CA VAL A 213 9.58 5.64 -1.65
C VAL A 213 9.39 6.78 -0.67
N PHE A 214 10.50 7.42 -0.30
CA PHE A 214 10.47 8.57 0.60
C PHE A 214 11.14 9.78 -0.04
N GLU A 215 10.44 10.90 -0.11
CA GLU A 215 11.09 12.19 -0.27
C GLU A 215 11.34 12.79 1.10
N ILE A 216 12.60 13.06 1.43
CA ILE A 216 13.01 13.55 2.75
C ILE A 216 13.77 14.85 2.55
N GLU A 217 13.38 15.87 3.30
CA GLU A 217 14.12 17.12 3.48
C GLU A 217 14.68 17.16 4.89
N LEU A 218 16.00 17.25 5.00
CA LEU A 218 16.70 17.28 6.28
C LEU A 218 16.84 18.73 6.76
N LEU A 219 16.16 19.07 7.84
CA LEU A 219 16.09 20.44 8.36
C LEU A 219 17.17 20.71 9.42
N GLY A 220 17.52 19.72 10.22
CA GLY A 220 18.49 19.87 11.30
C GLY A 220 18.94 18.54 11.90
N VAL A 221 19.98 18.60 12.73
CA VAL A 221 20.57 17.47 13.46
C VAL A 221 20.84 17.90 14.89
N ASN A 222 20.35 17.12 15.85
CA ASN A 222 20.63 17.25 17.28
C ASN A 222 21.57 16.12 17.69
N LYS A 223 22.84 16.46 17.96
CA LYS A 223 23.85 15.47 18.33
C LYS A 223 23.65 14.98 19.75
N THR A 224 23.25 13.72 19.89
CA THR A 224 23.12 13.01 21.17
C THR A 224 24.51 12.57 21.64
N GLY A 225 25.35 13.53 22.02
CA GLY A 225 26.70 13.27 22.52
C GLY A 225 27.70 14.43 22.47
N GLY A 226 27.29 15.64 22.06
CA GLY A 226 28.13 16.83 22.10
C GLY A 226 27.96 17.58 23.41
N GLU A 227 29.03 17.70 24.19
CA GLU A 227 29.14 18.60 25.33
C GLU A 227 28.54 19.98 25.03
N THR A 228 27.86 20.53 26.03
CA THR A 228 27.42 21.93 26.09
C THR A 228 28.59 22.89 25.85
N SER A 229 28.83 23.28 24.59
CA SER A 229 29.55 24.52 24.28
C SER A 229 28.53 25.64 24.15
N GLY A 230 28.07 26.12 25.30
CA GLY A 230 27.06 27.16 25.43
C GLY A 230 27.31 27.97 26.69
N ASN A 231 28.38 28.76 26.66
CA ASN A 231 28.64 29.97 27.44
C ASN A 231 27.73 30.17 28.68
N MET A 232 28.10 29.57 29.82
CA MET A 232 27.54 29.94 31.11
C MET A 232 28.23 31.25 31.55
N PRO A 233 27.53 32.38 31.75
CA PRO A 233 28.15 33.57 32.30
C PRO A 233 28.65 33.25 33.72
N ALA A 234 29.91 33.59 33.98
CA ALA A 234 30.55 33.40 35.26
C ALA A 234 29.75 34.04 36.40
N ASP A 235 29.68 33.32 37.52
CA ASP A 235 29.02 33.64 38.78
C ASP A 235 28.92 35.14 39.11
N GLU A 236 27.69 35.65 39.25
CA GLU A 236 27.43 36.73 40.20
C GLU A 236 27.08 36.12 41.56
N PRO A 237 27.73 36.54 42.67
CA PRO A 237 27.45 36.00 43.98
C PRO A 237 26.06 36.45 44.47
N ILE A 238 25.25 35.47 44.88
CA ILE A 238 23.93 35.69 45.50
C ILE A 238 24.10 36.55 46.76
N LYS A 239 23.59 37.79 46.72
CA LYS A 239 23.40 38.61 47.93
C LYS A 239 22.27 38.01 48.78
N MET A 240 22.64 37.43 49.93
CA MET A 240 21.67 37.07 50.97
C MET A 240 20.94 38.32 51.47
N GLN A 241 19.63 38.40 51.23
CA GLN A 241 18.76 39.33 51.94
C GLN A 241 18.50 38.79 53.35
N LYS A 242 18.86 39.59 54.36
CA LYS A 242 18.44 39.40 55.75
C LYS A 242 16.93 39.63 55.84
N ILE A 243 16.21 38.64 56.34
CA ILE A 243 14.82 38.77 56.75
C ILE A 243 14.82 39.35 58.17
N GLN A 244 14.12 40.48 58.34
CA GLN A 244 13.62 40.96 59.64
C GLN A 244 12.20 40.43 59.84
#